data_AF-A0A9E4ZLZ1-F1
#
_entry.id   AF-A0A9E4ZLZ1-F1
#
_cell.length_a   1.000
_cell.length_b   1.000
_cell.length_c   1.000
_cell.angle_alpha   90.00
_cell.angle_beta   90.00
_cell.angle_gamma   90.00
#
_symmetry.space_group_name_H-M   'P 1'
#
loop_
_entity.id
_entity.type
_entity.pdbx_description
1 polymer ?
#
loop_
_entity_poly.entity_id
_entity_poly.type
_entity_poly.pdbx_seq_one_letter_code
_entity_poly.pdbx_strand_id
1 'polypeptide(L)'
;MKVDKNLKKAISTTTAIIIAVVIIIAVVGGVAAVVMTSHKPTTTTITTVVPTTTTVTTTTTVPTTTTVTTTTTSSSTTTTVTSMQVTITPPNTSQLVDVYWTAAPDALDPATGFYVQDGPLFAALFQPLVEFNGSSITSIVPVIAQNYSTSNYENWTFYIRQGVHFADGVQVNAS
;
A
#
# COMPACT_ATOMS: atom_id res chain seq x y z
N MET A 1 53.91 19.67 -63.94
CA MET A 1 52.64 19.35 -63.27
C MET A 1 52.93 18.92 -61.84
N LYS A 2 52.81 19.84 -60.87
CA LYS A 2 52.85 19.55 -59.44
C LYS A 2 51.70 20.33 -58.81
N VAL A 3 50.81 19.58 -58.18
CA VAL A 3 49.57 20.05 -57.56
C VAL A 3 49.89 20.29 -56.10
N ASP A 4 49.77 21.53 -55.66
CA ASP A 4 49.89 21.87 -54.24
C ASP A 4 48.56 21.59 -53.57
N LYS A 5 48.43 20.37 -53.03
CA LYS A 5 47.28 19.90 -52.24
C LYS A 5 47.47 20.27 -50.78
N ASN A 6 47.05 21.45 -50.33
CA ASN A 6 46.89 21.70 -48.88
C ASN A 6 45.83 22.78 -48.60
N LEU A 7 44.56 22.46 -48.85
CA LEU A 7 43.45 23.21 -48.24
C LEU A 7 43.03 22.50 -46.96
N LYS A 8 43.70 22.81 -45.84
CA LYS A 8 43.21 22.37 -44.52
C LYS A 8 42.00 23.24 -44.19
N LYS A 9 40.79 22.69 -44.38
CA LYS A 9 39.53 23.37 -44.07
C LYS A 9 39.47 23.59 -42.55
N ALA A 10 39.72 24.82 -42.12
CA ALA A 10 39.62 25.21 -40.72
C ALA A 10 38.14 25.11 -40.28
N ILE A 11 37.88 24.33 -39.25
CA ILE A 11 36.55 24.24 -38.63
C ILE A 11 36.46 25.43 -37.68
N SER A 12 35.48 26.31 -37.90
CA SER A 12 35.24 27.46 -37.02
C SER A 12 34.94 26.98 -35.60
N THR A 13 35.42 27.71 -34.59
CA THR A 13 35.20 27.41 -33.17
C THR A 13 33.72 27.19 -32.85
N THR A 14 32.81 27.92 -33.51
CA THR A 14 31.36 27.77 -33.36
C THR A 14 30.87 26.40 -33.85
N THR A 15 31.40 25.92 -34.98
CA THR A 15 31.06 24.60 -35.53
C THR A 15 31.62 23.47 -34.64
N ALA A 16 32.81 23.66 -34.06
CA ALA A 16 33.38 22.71 -33.13
C ALA A 16 32.56 22.60 -31.82
N ILE A 17 32.06 23.73 -31.30
CA ILE A 17 31.22 23.76 -30.10
C ILE A 17 29.89 23.03 -30.35
N ILE A 18 29.23 23.27 -31.49
CA ILE A 18 27.97 22.60 -31.83
C ILE A 18 28.16 21.08 -31.92
N ILE A 19 29.22 20.62 -32.57
CA ILE A 19 29.54 19.20 -32.67
C ILE A 19 29.80 18.60 -31.28
N ALA A 20 30.53 19.30 -30.41
CA ALA A 20 30.80 18.83 -29.05
C ALA A 20 29.51 18.69 -28.21
N VAL A 21 28.60 19.67 -28.29
CA VAL A 21 27.31 19.63 -27.56
C VAL A 21 26.43 18.47 -28.04
N VAL A 22 26.35 18.25 -29.36
CA VAL A 22 25.57 17.14 -29.92
C VAL A 22 26.12 15.79 -29.47
N ILE A 23 27.44 15.62 -29.44
CA ILE A 23 28.08 14.38 -28.96
C ILE A 23 27.77 14.17 -27.47
N ILE A 24 27.83 15.20 -26.64
CA ILE A 24 27.53 15.08 -25.20
C ILE A 24 26.08 14.65 -24.98
N ILE A 25 25.12 15.27 -25.69
CA ILE A 25 23.70 14.91 -25.56
C ILE A 25 23.46 13.46 -26.03
N ALA A 26 24.11 13.02 -27.11
CA ALA A 26 24.00 11.65 -27.60
C ALA A 26 24.58 10.63 -26.60
N VAL A 27 25.71 10.94 -25.95
CA VAL A 27 26.32 10.08 -24.93
C VAL A 27 25.43 9.99 -23.69
N VAL A 28 24.91 11.12 -23.19
CA VAL A 28 24.03 11.14 -22.01
C VAL A 28 22.71 10.41 -22.29
N GLY A 29 22.10 10.63 -23.46
CA GLY A 29 20.90 9.91 -23.88
C GLY A 29 21.13 8.40 -24.07
N GLY A 30 22.29 8.02 -24.61
CA GLY A 30 22.68 6.62 -24.78
C GLY A 30 22.89 5.88 -23.45
N VAL A 31 23.52 6.53 -22.46
CA VAL A 31 23.73 5.94 -21.12
C VAL A 31 22.40 5.75 -20.39
N ALA A 32 21.48 6.72 -20.45
CA ALA A 32 20.16 6.58 -19.84
C ALA A 32 19.34 5.42 -20.43
N ALA A 33 19.39 5.24 -21.76
CA ALA A 33 18.68 4.16 -22.45
C ALA A 33 19.25 2.77 -22.12
N VAL A 34 20.57 2.63 -21.96
CA VAL A 34 21.21 1.36 -21.57
C VAL A 34 20.91 1.00 -20.11
N VAL A 35 20.90 1.99 -19.21
CA VAL A 35 20.58 1.76 -17.79
C VAL A 35 19.11 1.35 -17.61
N MET A 36 18.18 1.88 -18.41
CA MET A 36 16.77 1.49 -18.36
C MET A 36 16.44 0.14 -19.03
N THR A 37 17.31 -0.40 -19.89
CA THR A 37 17.04 -1.62 -20.67
C THR A 37 17.81 -2.86 -20.21
N SER A 38 18.71 -2.73 -19.22
CA SER A 38 19.60 -3.83 -18.78
C SER A 38 19.05 -4.69 -17.63
N HIS A 39 17.78 -4.54 -17.24
CA HIS A 39 17.18 -5.43 -16.24
C HIS A 39 16.83 -6.78 -16.89
N LYS A 40 17.76 -7.74 -16.76
CA LYS A 40 17.46 -9.15 -17.01
C LYS A 40 16.31 -9.56 -16.07
N PRO A 41 15.16 -10.03 -16.56
CA PRO A 41 14.11 -10.55 -15.68
C PRO A 41 14.66 -11.77 -14.95
N THR A 42 14.81 -11.66 -13.63
CA THR A 42 15.10 -12.79 -12.76
C THR A 42 13.81 -13.59 -12.60
N THR A 43 13.66 -14.66 -13.38
CA THR A 43 12.59 -15.64 -13.18
C THR A 43 12.81 -16.32 -11.83
N THR A 44 11.99 -15.95 -10.85
CA THR A 44 11.94 -16.63 -9.56
C THR A 44 11.01 -17.82 -9.69
N THR A 45 11.57 -19.04 -9.71
CA THR A 45 10.79 -20.29 -9.66
C THR A 45 10.27 -20.47 -8.23
N ILE A 46 8.96 -20.27 -8.02
CA ILE A 46 8.31 -20.57 -6.74
C ILE A 46 8.02 -22.08 -6.70
N THR A 47 8.71 -22.81 -5.83
CA THR A 47 8.34 -24.20 -5.49
C THR A 47 7.30 -24.17 -4.39
N THR A 48 6.02 -24.30 -4.76
CA THR A 48 4.92 -24.46 -3.81
C THR A 48 4.96 -25.87 -3.23
N VAL A 49 5.45 -26.01 -2.00
CA VAL A 49 5.22 -27.22 -1.20
C VAL A 49 3.78 -27.16 -0.68
N VAL A 50 2.94 -28.12 -1.10
CA VAL A 50 1.57 -28.28 -0.62
C VAL A 50 1.63 -28.86 0.79
N PRO A 51 1.21 -28.15 1.85
CA PRO A 51 1.10 -28.75 3.17
C PRO A 51 -0.12 -29.68 3.23
N THR A 52 0.10 -30.91 3.71
CA THR A 52 -0.96 -31.87 4.05
C THR A 52 -1.76 -31.30 5.23
N THR A 53 -2.98 -30.84 4.96
CA THR A 53 -3.89 -30.31 5.99
C THR A 53 -4.59 -31.46 6.71
N THR A 54 -4.40 -31.56 8.02
CA THR A 54 -5.18 -32.46 8.89
C THR A 54 -6.52 -31.80 9.21
N THR A 55 -7.61 -32.34 8.66
CA THR A 55 -8.97 -31.87 8.92
C THR A 55 -9.41 -32.22 10.33
N VAL A 56 -9.65 -31.21 11.19
CA VAL A 56 -10.32 -31.38 12.48
C VAL A 56 -11.79 -30.99 12.32
N THR A 57 -12.68 -31.97 12.38
CA THR A 57 -14.13 -31.77 12.32
C THR A 57 -14.64 -31.20 13.64
N THR A 58 -15.01 -29.91 13.66
CA THR A 58 -15.67 -29.28 14.81
C THR A 58 -17.15 -29.10 14.50
N THR A 59 -18.01 -29.86 15.18
CA THR A 59 -19.47 -29.80 15.06
C THR A 59 -19.98 -28.50 15.68
N THR A 60 -20.43 -27.55 14.87
CA THR A 60 -21.10 -26.32 15.32
C THR A 60 -22.61 -26.45 15.15
N THR A 61 -23.36 -26.27 16.24
CA THR A 61 -24.82 -26.31 16.25
C THR A 61 -25.42 -25.05 15.63
N VAL A 62 -26.26 -25.23 14.60
CA VAL A 62 -26.98 -24.17 13.88
C VAL A 62 -28.17 -23.67 14.72
N PRO A 63 -28.33 -22.35 14.96
CA PRO A 63 -29.56 -21.82 15.54
C PRO A 63 -30.68 -21.80 14.50
N THR A 64 -31.87 -22.23 14.93
CA THR A 64 -33.10 -22.34 14.13
C THR A 64 -33.69 -20.97 13.81
N THR A 65 -33.76 -20.61 12.52
CA THR A 65 -34.42 -19.39 12.04
C THR A 65 -35.93 -19.55 12.10
N THR A 66 -36.60 -18.71 12.90
CA THR A 66 -38.07 -18.62 12.92
C THR A 66 -38.53 -17.61 11.86
N THR A 67 -39.25 -18.08 10.83
CA THR A 67 -39.85 -17.23 9.79
C THR A 67 -41.12 -16.57 10.34
N VAL A 68 -41.14 -15.24 10.45
CA VAL A 68 -42.34 -14.47 10.80
C VAL A 68 -42.94 -13.89 9.51
N THR A 69 -44.09 -14.41 9.11
CA THR A 69 -44.89 -13.88 7.99
C THR A 69 -45.66 -12.65 8.47
N THR A 70 -45.37 -11.47 7.91
CA THR A 70 -46.08 -10.23 8.24
C THR A 70 -46.95 -9.80 7.07
N THR A 71 -48.26 -9.79 7.27
CA THR A 71 -49.29 -9.35 6.33
C THR A 71 -49.28 -7.82 6.19
N THR A 72 -49.10 -7.31 4.98
CA THR A 72 -49.11 -5.87 4.69
C THR A 72 -50.54 -5.34 4.51
N THR A 73 -50.99 -4.51 5.45
CA THR A 73 -52.23 -3.73 5.31
C THR A 73 -51.87 -2.31 4.87
N SER A 74 -52.25 -1.93 3.65
CA SER A 74 -52.04 -0.58 3.10
C SER A 74 -52.95 0.43 3.81
N SER A 75 -52.39 1.21 4.73
CA SER A 75 -53.04 2.41 5.28
C SER A 75 -52.23 3.63 4.85
N SER A 76 -52.90 4.56 4.16
CA SER A 76 -52.32 5.85 3.74
C SER A 76 -52.24 6.78 4.95
N THR A 77 -51.05 6.88 5.53
CA THR A 77 -50.77 7.82 6.62
C THR A 77 -50.14 9.10 6.07
N THR A 78 -50.76 10.24 6.34
CA THR A 78 -50.23 11.58 6.08
C THR A 78 -48.94 11.79 6.89
N THR A 79 -47.81 11.98 6.21
CA THR A 79 -46.50 12.12 6.84
C THR A 79 -46.35 13.50 7.46
N THR A 80 -46.52 13.59 8.77
CA THR A 80 -45.98 14.71 9.55
C THR A 80 -44.47 14.55 9.58
N VAL A 81 -43.73 15.42 8.88
CA VAL A 81 -42.27 15.52 8.98
C VAL A 81 -41.88 16.07 10.34
N THR A 82 -41.84 15.19 11.33
CA THR A 82 -41.12 15.44 12.59
C THR A 82 -39.64 15.26 12.28
N SER A 83 -38.85 16.34 12.38
CA SER A 83 -37.40 16.26 12.24
C SER A 83 -36.85 15.34 13.33
N MET A 84 -36.53 14.09 12.98
CA MET A 84 -35.81 13.21 13.87
C MET A 84 -34.36 13.67 13.89
N GLN A 85 -33.93 14.25 15.00
CA GLN A 85 -32.52 14.49 15.24
C GLN A 85 -31.85 13.13 15.52
N VAL A 86 -31.12 12.60 14.53
CA VAL A 86 -30.24 11.45 14.76
C VAL A 86 -29.02 11.97 15.51
N THR A 87 -28.87 11.55 16.76
CA THR A 87 -27.67 11.84 17.56
C THR A 87 -26.63 10.77 17.25
N ILE A 88 -25.64 11.12 16.42
CA ILE A 88 -24.45 10.28 16.21
C ILE A 88 -23.47 10.60 17.33
N THR A 89 -23.48 9.79 18.39
CA THR A 89 -22.53 9.90 19.49
C THR A 89 -22.18 8.48 19.94
N PRO A 90 -20.92 8.21 20.30
CA PRO A 90 -20.57 6.92 20.85
C PRO A 90 -21.45 6.55 22.05
N PRO A 91 -21.86 5.28 22.21
CA PRO A 91 -22.63 4.84 23.36
C PRO A 91 -21.92 5.06 24.70
N ASN A 92 -20.59 5.16 24.68
CA ASN A 92 -19.73 5.46 25.82
C ASN A 92 -18.35 5.95 25.34
N THR A 93 -17.53 6.41 26.27
CA THR A 93 -16.17 6.95 26.02
C THR A 93 -15.17 5.91 25.52
N SER A 94 -15.48 4.62 25.60
CA SER A 94 -14.62 3.53 25.13
C SER A 94 -14.97 3.07 23.71
N GLN A 95 -15.93 3.73 23.06
CA GLN A 95 -16.34 3.43 21.69
C GLN A 95 -16.10 4.65 20.81
N LEU A 96 -15.73 4.41 19.56
CA LEU A 96 -15.72 5.40 18.49
C LEU A 96 -16.78 4.98 17.48
N VAL A 97 -17.54 5.95 17.00
CA VAL A 97 -18.56 5.73 15.96
C VAL A 97 -18.17 6.60 14.77
N ASP A 98 -17.83 5.94 13.67
CA ASP A 98 -17.65 6.57 12.37
C ASP A 98 -18.77 6.12 11.43
N VAL A 99 -19.52 7.09 10.90
CA VAL A 99 -20.63 6.89 9.95
C VAL A 99 -20.33 7.48 8.59
N TYR A 100 -19.06 7.83 8.32
CA TYR A 100 -18.66 8.43 7.05
C TYR A 100 -18.84 7.46 5.86
N TRP A 101 -18.67 6.16 6.07
CA TRP A 101 -18.69 5.18 4.99
C TRP A 101 -20.10 4.68 4.64
N THR A 102 -20.44 4.71 3.36
CA THR A 102 -21.74 4.30 2.82
C THR A 102 -21.75 2.86 2.30
N ALA A 103 -20.65 2.14 2.42
CA ALA A 103 -20.50 0.76 1.95
C ALA A 103 -19.65 -0.04 2.94
N ALA A 104 -19.95 -1.33 3.06
CA ALA A 104 -19.14 -2.26 3.85
C ALA A 104 -17.78 -2.50 3.17
N PRO A 105 -16.71 -2.81 3.95
CA PRO A 105 -15.45 -3.30 3.39
C PRO A 105 -15.69 -4.62 2.67
N ASP A 106 -14.91 -4.90 1.63
CA ASP A 106 -15.01 -6.15 0.86
C ASP A 106 -13.92 -7.16 1.25
N ALA A 107 -12.88 -6.73 1.97
CA ALA A 107 -11.86 -7.60 2.54
C ALA A 107 -11.46 -7.17 3.97
N LEU A 108 -11.10 -8.16 4.80
CA LEU A 108 -10.55 -7.95 6.15
C LEU A 108 -9.09 -8.40 6.29
N ASP A 109 -8.48 -8.80 5.18
CA ASP A 109 -7.08 -9.21 5.12
C ASP A 109 -6.25 -8.05 4.53
N PRO A 110 -5.34 -7.43 5.31
CA PRO A 110 -4.49 -6.34 4.82
C PRO A 110 -3.63 -6.70 3.60
N ALA A 111 -3.42 -7.99 3.30
CA ALA A 111 -2.68 -8.40 2.10
C ALA A 111 -3.53 -8.36 0.82
N THR A 112 -4.86 -8.32 0.94
CA THR A 112 -5.79 -8.42 -0.20
C THR A 112 -6.85 -7.32 -0.26
N GLY A 113 -7.06 -6.54 0.81
CA GLY A 113 -7.95 -5.38 0.81
C GLY A 113 -7.30 -4.16 0.16
N PHE A 114 -7.76 -3.83 -1.04
CA PHE A 114 -7.28 -2.69 -1.83
C PHE A 114 -8.34 -1.62 -2.06
N TYR A 115 -9.56 -1.84 -1.56
CA TYR A 115 -10.63 -0.85 -1.70
C TYR A 115 -10.50 0.23 -0.63
N VAL A 116 -10.95 1.44 -0.97
CA VAL A 116 -10.75 2.63 -0.13
C VAL A 116 -11.47 2.48 1.22
N GLN A 117 -12.55 1.71 1.25
CA GLN A 117 -13.36 1.39 2.43
C GLN A 117 -12.61 0.53 3.46
N ASP A 118 -11.60 -0.25 3.04
CA ASP A 118 -10.91 -1.19 3.92
C ASP A 118 -9.85 -0.49 4.78
N GLY A 119 -9.21 0.55 4.22
CA GLY A 119 -8.08 1.25 4.83
C GLY A 119 -8.33 1.74 6.27
N PRO A 120 -9.45 2.43 6.57
CA PRO A 120 -9.78 2.87 7.92
C PRO A 120 -9.93 1.71 8.91
N LEU A 121 -10.45 0.57 8.46
CA LEU A 121 -10.58 -0.61 9.31
C LEU A 121 -9.21 -1.22 9.60
N PHE A 122 -8.32 -1.26 8.60
CA PHE A 122 -6.95 -1.72 8.82
C PHE A 122 -6.19 -0.82 9.79
N ALA A 123 -6.34 0.50 9.67
CA ALA A 123 -5.73 1.45 10.60
C ALA A 123 -6.29 1.32 12.04
N ALA A 124 -7.53 0.84 12.20
CA ALA A 124 -8.14 0.61 13.50
C ALA A 124 -7.72 -0.73 14.13
N LEU A 125 -7.47 -1.76 13.33
CA LEU A 125 -7.25 -3.14 13.80
C LEU A 125 -5.77 -3.56 13.82
N PHE A 126 -4.94 -2.97 12.96
CA PHE A 126 -3.55 -3.36 12.77
C PHE A 126 -2.59 -2.19 12.99
N GLN A 127 -1.35 -2.51 13.38
CA GLN A 127 -0.28 -1.54 13.48
C GLN A 127 0.92 -2.00 12.64
N PRO A 128 1.49 -1.13 11.79
CA PRO A 128 2.64 -1.47 10.97
C PRO A 128 3.96 -1.40 11.75
N LEU A 129 5.07 -1.78 11.12
CA LEU A 129 6.43 -1.58 11.68
C LEU A 129 6.75 -0.09 11.86
N VAL A 130 6.39 0.72 10.88
CA VAL A 130 6.64 2.17 10.79
C VAL A 130 5.43 2.87 10.19
N GLU A 131 5.28 4.15 10.45
CA GLU A 131 4.25 5.01 9.86
C GLU A 131 4.81 6.37 9.45
N PHE A 132 4.04 7.17 8.70
CA PHE A 132 4.41 8.56 8.44
C PHE A 132 4.37 9.38 9.73
N ASN A 133 5.31 10.30 9.86
CA ASN A 133 5.25 11.27 10.93
C ASN A 133 4.00 12.14 10.74
N GLY A 134 3.11 12.19 11.73
CA GLY A 134 1.87 13.00 11.66
C GLY A 134 2.10 14.50 11.42
N SER A 135 3.32 14.99 11.66
CA SER A 135 3.73 16.37 11.34
C SER A 135 4.49 16.51 10.02
N SER A 136 4.91 15.40 9.39
CA SER A 136 5.65 15.41 8.13
C SER A 136 5.45 14.13 7.31
N ILE A 137 4.89 14.28 6.11
CA ILE A 137 4.72 13.18 5.16
C ILE A 137 6.02 12.68 4.53
N THR A 138 7.14 13.40 4.71
CA THR A 138 8.45 13.01 4.15
C THR A 138 9.32 12.25 5.14
N SER A 139 8.83 12.06 6.37
CA SER A 139 9.52 11.34 7.43
C SER A 139 8.67 10.17 7.88
N ILE A 140 9.34 9.04 8.14
CA ILE A 140 8.73 7.87 8.75
C ILE A 140 9.23 7.71 10.19
N VAL A 141 8.38 7.20 11.07
CA VAL A 141 8.67 6.97 12.48
C VAL A 141 8.37 5.52 12.87
N PRO A 142 9.10 4.93 13.82
CA PRO A 142 8.82 3.59 14.32
C PRO A 142 7.47 3.50 15.06
N VAL A 143 6.71 2.43 14.81
CA VAL A 143 5.47 2.10 15.54
C VAL A 143 5.70 0.85 16.39
N ILE A 144 5.44 -0.35 15.86
CA ILE A 144 5.77 -1.60 16.59
C ILE A 144 7.25 -1.96 16.45
N ALA A 145 7.95 -1.41 15.46
CA ALA A 145 9.40 -1.38 15.49
C ALA A 145 9.86 -0.46 16.62
N GLN A 146 10.87 -0.90 17.37
CA GLN A 146 11.59 -0.08 18.35
C GLN A 146 12.50 0.91 17.62
N ASN A 147 13.19 0.43 16.59
CA ASN A 147 14.00 1.22 15.67
C ASN A 147 14.22 0.41 14.38
N TYR A 148 14.77 1.06 13.37
CA TYR A 148 15.18 0.43 12.13
C TYR A 148 16.48 1.06 11.63
N SER A 149 17.21 0.30 10.82
CA SER A 149 18.42 0.78 10.15
C SER A 149 18.50 0.24 8.73
N THR A 150 19.09 1.04 7.86
CA THR A 150 19.49 0.62 6.52
C THR A 150 20.82 1.26 6.18
N SER A 151 21.66 0.55 5.42
CA SER A 151 22.95 1.05 4.93
C SER A 151 22.91 1.40 3.44
N ASN A 152 22.06 0.74 2.66
CA ASN A 152 22.04 0.83 1.21
C ASN A 152 20.62 0.88 0.60
N TYR A 153 19.58 1.06 1.41
CA TYR A 153 18.17 1.06 1.01
C TYR A 153 17.65 -0.27 0.41
N GLU A 154 18.49 -1.27 0.27
CA GLU A 154 18.12 -2.63 -0.15
C GLU A 154 17.98 -3.56 1.05
N ASN A 155 18.83 -3.38 2.07
CA ASN A 155 18.83 -4.16 3.29
C ASN A 155 18.27 -3.32 4.44
N TRP A 156 17.18 -3.80 5.03
CA TRP A 156 16.51 -3.16 6.15
C TRP A 156 16.49 -4.09 7.35
N THR A 157 16.91 -3.57 8.50
CA THR A 157 16.83 -4.28 9.78
C THR A 157 15.85 -3.54 10.67
N PHE A 158 14.84 -4.26 11.16
CA PHE A 158 13.85 -3.77 12.11
C PHE A 158 14.00 -4.53 13.42
N TYR A 159 14.02 -3.81 14.54
CA TYR A 159 13.99 -4.40 15.87
C TYR A 159 12.56 -4.29 16.42
N ILE A 160 11.86 -5.40 16.60
CA ILE A 160 10.47 -5.39 17.08
C ILE A 160 10.43 -5.11 18.60
N ARG A 161 9.52 -4.23 19.03
CA ARG A 161 9.30 -3.95 20.46
C ARG A 161 8.87 -5.22 21.19
N GLN A 162 9.45 -5.45 22.36
CA GLN A 162 9.01 -6.52 23.25
C GLN A 162 7.68 -6.13 23.92
N GLY A 163 6.84 -7.13 24.20
CA GLY A 163 5.54 -6.93 24.86
C GLY A 163 4.41 -6.48 23.94
N VAL A 164 4.62 -6.43 22.62
CA VAL A 164 3.53 -6.26 21.65
C VAL A 164 2.87 -7.61 21.41
N HIS A 165 1.55 -7.66 21.54
CA HIS A 165 0.74 -8.87 21.41
C HIS A 165 -0.41 -8.64 20.45
N PHE A 166 -0.84 -9.69 19.76
CA PHE A 166 -2.12 -9.72 19.07
C PHE A 166 -3.28 -9.76 20.08
N ALA A 167 -4.50 -9.54 19.59
CA ALA A 167 -5.70 -9.51 20.43
C ALA A 167 -5.99 -10.84 21.16
N ASP A 168 -5.46 -11.95 20.65
CA ASP A 168 -5.53 -13.28 21.26
C ASP A 168 -4.43 -13.53 22.33
N GLY A 169 -3.57 -12.53 22.55
CA GLY A 169 -2.46 -12.61 23.52
C GLY A 169 -1.19 -13.24 22.96
N VAL A 170 -1.15 -13.65 21.69
CA VAL A 170 0.09 -14.17 21.09
C VAL A 170 1.08 -13.02 20.89
N GLN A 171 2.33 -13.22 21.32
CA GLN A 171 3.38 -12.21 21.14
C GLN A 171 3.74 -12.05 19.66
N VAL A 172 3.82 -10.79 19.22
CA VAL A 172 4.33 -10.45 17.88
C VAL A 172 5.84 -10.73 17.82
N ASN A 173 6.26 -11.43 16.77
CA ASN A 173 7.66 -11.77 16.51
C ASN A 173 7.98 -11.67 15.00
N ALA A 174 9.18 -12.08 14.59
CA ALA A 174 9.67 -11.96 13.22
C ALA A 174 9.56 -13.27 12.41
N SER A 175 8.77 -14.24 12.88
CA SER A 175 8.70 -15.61 12.33
C SER A 175 7.37 -15.97 11.70
#